data_AF-A0A8X6TUQ4-F1
#
_entry.id   AF-A0A8X6TUQ4-F1
#
_cell.length_a   1.000
_cell.length_b   1.000
_cell.length_c   1.000
_cell.angle_alpha   90.00
_cell.angle_beta   90.00
_cell.angle_gamma   90.00
#
_symmetry.space_group_name_H-M   'P 1'
#
loop_
_entity.id
_entity.type
_entity.pdbx_description
1 polymer ?
#
loop_
_entity_poly.entity_id
_entity_poly.type
_entity_poly.pdbx_seq_one_letter_code
_entity_poly.pdbx_strand_id
1 'polypeptide(L)'
;VRRHSQRESWIRYVSSITSSTTSKQLWRKVKAANSLYREFSIPILETANAVHSSPVEVANVIGHSFASVSSSDSYSASFLATKNRTEQTPINFRCRQPLPYNCDFDMWELKKALSLAKNTSPGSDGITYDMLRHLSEDSLVSLLYLFNRIWREHVFPSQ
;
A
#
# COMPACT_ATOMS: atom_id res chain seq x y z
N VAL A 1 40.82 -26.97 5.99
CA VAL A 1 39.34 -26.91 5.93
C VAL A 1 38.80 -25.47 5.79
N ARG A 2 39.05 -24.54 6.73
CA ARG A 2 38.48 -23.16 6.70
C ARG A 2 38.81 -22.34 5.45
N ARG A 3 40.07 -22.32 5.00
CA ARG A 3 40.49 -21.59 3.77
C ARG A 3 39.81 -22.11 2.51
N HIS A 4 39.65 -23.44 2.41
CA HIS A 4 38.96 -24.07 1.29
C HIS A 4 37.47 -23.70 1.29
N SER A 5 36.81 -23.76 2.45
CA SER A 5 35.39 -23.42 2.57
C SER A 5 35.11 -21.94 2.22
N GLN A 6 35.95 -21.01 2.69
CA GLN A 6 35.83 -19.59 2.34
C GLN A 6 36.00 -19.32 0.84
N ARG A 7 36.98 -19.97 0.20
CA ARG A 7 37.20 -19.86 -1.25
C ARG A 7 36.00 -20.39 -2.04
N GLU A 8 35.47 -21.56 -1.68
CA GLU A 8 34.29 -22.13 -2.34
C GLU A 8 33.04 -21.25 -2.17
N SER A 9 32.83 -20.71 -0.96
CA SER A 9 31.73 -19.77 -0.69
C SER A 9 31.86 -18.51 -1.54
N TRP A 10 33.07 -17.99 -1.71
CA TRP A 10 33.32 -16.81 -2.54
C TRP A 10 33.08 -17.07 -4.02
N ILE A 11 33.55 -18.21 -4.53
CA ILE A 11 33.32 -18.63 -5.92
C ILE A 11 31.81 -18.72 -6.19
N ARG A 12 31.06 -19.43 -5.34
CA ARG A 12 29.58 -19.52 -5.47
C ARG A 12 28.91 -18.16 -5.43
N TYR A 13 29.38 -17.27 -4.55
CA TYR A 13 28.83 -15.93 -4.41
C TYR A 13 29.02 -15.10 -5.68
N VAL A 14 30.22 -15.09 -6.26
CA VAL A 14 30.49 -14.38 -7.53
C VAL A 14 29.75 -15.02 -8.70
N SER A 15 29.73 -16.35 -8.79
CA SER A 15 29.01 -17.10 -9.83
C SER A 15 27.50 -16.89 -9.81
N SER A 16 26.92 -16.41 -8.70
CA SER A 16 25.49 -16.07 -8.62
C SER A 16 25.13 -14.73 -9.30
N ILE A 17 26.11 -13.98 -9.80
CA ILE A 17 25.91 -12.75 -10.58
C ILE A 17 25.83 -13.14 -12.06
N THR A 18 24.65 -13.04 -12.64
CA THR A 18 24.35 -13.39 -14.04
C THR A 18 23.86 -12.17 -14.81
N SER A 19 23.71 -12.30 -16.14
CA SER A 19 23.11 -11.26 -16.99
C SER A 19 21.66 -10.90 -16.61
N SER A 20 20.95 -11.78 -15.90
CA SER A 20 19.60 -11.53 -15.37
C SER A 20 19.60 -10.82 -14.00
N THR A 21 20.77 -10.56 -13.41
CA THR A 21 20.86 -9.87 -12.12
C THR A 21 20.53 -8.39 -12.29
N THR A 22 19.53 -7.91 -11.56
CA THR A 22 19.14 -6.49 -11.63
C THR A 22 20.24 -5.58 -11.07
N SER A 23 20.35 -4.35 -11.56
CA SER A 23 21.34 -3.37 -11.08
C SER A 23 21.29 -3.15 -9.55
N LYS A 24 20.09 -3.22 -8.93
CA LYS A 24 19.90 -3.14 -7.48
C LYS A 24 20.55 -4.32 -6.74
N GLN A 25 20.36 -5.54 -7.24
CA GLN A 25 20.96 -6.75 -6.65
C GLN A 25 22.47 -6.78 -6.86
N LEU A 26 22.95 -6.38 -8.04
CA LEU A 26 24.37 -6.26 -8.33
C LEU A 26 25.06 -5.31 -7.35
N TRP A 27 24.51 -4.10 -7.18
CA TRP A 27 25.07 -3.13 -6.23
C TRP A 27 25.05 -3.60 -4.78
N ARG A 28 24.00 -4.30 -4.34
CA ARG A 28 24.00 -4.95 -3.01
C ARG A 28 25.14 -5.96 -2.88
N LYS A 29 25.33 -6.80 -3.90
CA LYS A 29 26.38 -7.82 -3.89
C LYS A 29 27.79 -7.23 -3.87
N VAL A 30 28.02 -6.16 -4.64
CA VAL A 30 29.28 -5.39 -4.66
C VAL A 30 29.55 -4.73 -3.29
N LYS A 31 28.53 -4.15 -2.65
CA LYS A 31 28.70 -3.59 -1.30
C LYS A 31 29.05 -4.68 -0.28
N ALA A 32 28.43 -5.86 -0.37
CA ALA A 32 28.69 -6.96 0.56
C ALA A 32 30.08 -7.56 0.38
N ALA A 33 30.55 -7.67 -0.87
CA ALA A 33 31.92 -8.01 -1.20
C ALA A 33 32.95 -7.07 -0.54
N ASN A 34 32.65 -5.76 -0.50
CA ASN A 34 33.52 -4.75 0.09
C ASN A 34 33.29 -4.54 1.60
N SER A 35 32.48 -5.37 2.27
CA SER A 35 32.08 -5.17 3.68
C SER A 35 31.38 -3.82 3.94
N LEU A 36 30.88 -3.17 2.90
CA LEU A 36 30.12 -1.91 2.95
C LEU A 36 28.60 -2.16 3.02
N TYR A 37 28.16 -3.40 2.86
CA TYR A 37 26.77 -3.77 2.98
C TYR A 37 26.39 -3.87 4.45
N ARG A 38 25.34 -3.14 4.81
CA ARG A 38 24.65 -3.27 6.08
C ARG A 38 23.27 -3.83 5.80
N GLU A 39 22.93 -4.91 6.47
CA GLU A 39 21.54 -5.36 6.46
C GLU A 39 20.66 -4.32 7.12
N PHE A 40 19.44 -4.20 6.63
CA PHE A 40 18.44 -3.39 7.29
C PHE A 40 18.14 -4.05 8.64
N SER A 41 18.45 -3.34 9.73
CA SER A 41 17.97 -3.69 11.06
C SER A 41 16.71 -2.87 11.32
N ILE A 42 15.69 -3.52 11.88
CA ILE A 42 14.55 -2.80 12.42
C ILE A 42 15.08 -1.90 13.55
N PRO A 43 14.75 -0.59 13.55
CA PRO A 43 15.18 0.29 14.62
C PRO A 43 14.54 -0.15 15.94
N ILE A 44 15.35 -0.22 16.99
CA ILE A 44 14.90 -0.48 18.35
C ILE A 44 14.33 0.82 18.90
N LEU A 45 13.14 0.77 19.50
CA LEU A 45 12.53 1.92 20.14
C LEU A 45 12.62 1.80 21.66
N GLU A 46 13.07 2.88 22.29
CA GLU A 46 13.08 2.99 23.74
C GLU A 46 11.94 3.91 24.18
N THR A 47 11.07 3.37 25.02
CA THR A 47 10.04 4.12 25.75
C THR A 47 10.45 4.17 27.22
N ALA A 48 9.86 5.10 28.00
CA ALA A 48 10.25 5.32 29.41
C ALA A 48 10.30 4.04 30.27
N ASN A 49 9.54 2.99 29.90
CA ASN A 49 9.41 1.77 30.68
C ASN A 49 9.87 0.49 29.95
N ALA A 50 10.24 0.56 28.66
CA ALA A 50 10.54 -0.64 27.87
C ALA A 50 11.32 -0.36 26.58
N VAL A 51 12.11 -1.36 26.17
CA VAL A 51 12.83 -1.42 24.88
C VAL A 51 12.10 -2.39 23.95
N HIS A 52 11.69 -1.91 22.79
CA HIS A 52 10.90 -2.65 21.80
C HIS A 52 11.77 -2.99 20.60
N SER A 53 11.90 -4.28 20.28
CA SER A 53 12.76 -4.77 19.19
C SER A 53 12.02 -5.67 18.19
N SER A 54 10.85 -6.18 18.55
CA SER A 54 10.00 -6.90 17.59
C SER A 54 9.36 -5.92 16.60
N PRO A 55 9.32 -6.24 15.28
CA PRO A 55 8.66 -5.38 14.29
C PRO A 55 7.21 -5.04 14.65
N VAL A 56 6.47 -5.98 15.24
CA VAL A 56 5.07 -5.77 15.65
C VAL A 56 4.99 -4.78 16.81
N GLU A 57 5.85 -4.93 17.81
CA GLU A 57 5.90 -4.02 18.97
C GLU A 57 6.31 -2.61 18.55
N VAL A 58 7.35 -2.48 17.72
CA VAL A 58 7.80 -1.21 17.16
C VAL A 58 6.68 -0.53 16.38
N ALA A 59 5.95 -1.27 15.53
CA ALA A 59 4.82 -0.73 14.80
C ALA A 59 3.68 -0.27 15.72
N ASN A 60 3.37 -1.05 16.77
CA ASN A 60 2.35 -0.69 17.75
C ASN A 60 2.73 0.56 18.54
N VAL A 61 3.98 0.68 18.99
CA VAL A 61 4.47 1.88 19.69
C VAL A 61 4.31 3.12 18.82
N ILE A 62 4.73 3.05 17.57
CA ILE A 62 4.55 4.14 16.60
C ILE A 62 3.06 4.47 16.43
N GLY A 63 2.21 3.45 16.27
CA GLY A 63 0.76 3.61 16.15
C GLY A 63 0.14 4.30 17.37
N HIS A 64 0.51 3.88 18.58
CA HIS A 64 0.07 4.50 19.82
C HIS A 64 0.57 5.95 19.95
N SER A 65 1.81 6.24 19.57
CA SER A 65 2.32 7.62 19.55
C SER A 65 1.51 8.50 18.60
N PHE A 66 1.22 8.02 17.38
CA PHE A 66 0.37 8.77 16.44
C PHE A 66 -1.05 8.96 16.96
N ALA A 67 -1.65 7.93 17.56
CA ALA A 67 -2.98 8.02 18.15
C ALA A 67 -3.02 9.04 19.30
N SER A 68 -2.00 9.03 20.18
CA SER A 68 -1.89 9.99 21.28
C SER A 68 -1.77 11.43 20.76
N VAL A 69 -0.86 11.69 19.81
CA VAL A 69 -0.67 13.02 19.22
C VAL A 69 -1.91 13.49 18.47
N SER A 70 -2.64 12.56 17.86
CA SER A 70 -3.87 12.84 17.11
C SER A 70 -5.13 12.84 17.99
N SER A 71 -5.00 12.56 19.29
CA SER A 71 -6.13 12.62 20.22
C SER A 71 -6.60 14.07 20.37
N SER A 72 -7.91 14.22 20.61
CA SER A 72 -8.48 15.50 21.02
C SER A 72 -7.79 16.06 22.27
N ASP A 73 -7.27 15.20 23.14
CA ASP A 73 -6.56 15.60 24.37
C ASP A 73 -5.25 16.34 24.09
N SER A 74 -4.66 16.16 22.91
CA SER A 74 -3.42 16.81 22.48
C SER A 74 -3.64 18.19 21.85
N TYR A 75 -4.89 18.61 21.66
CA TYR A 75 -5.23 19.89 21.04
C TYR A 75 -5.43 21.01 22.07
N SER A 76 -5.15 22.24 21.65
CA SER A 76 -5.44 23.43 22.46
C SER A 76 -6.95 23.61 22.64
N ALA A 77 -7.35 24.25 23.73
CA ALA A 77 -8.76 24.56 24.00
C ALA A 77 -9.43 25.37 22.87
N SER A 78 -8.68 26.29 22.23
CA SER A 78 -9.18 27.08 21.09
C SER A 78 -9.42 26.24 19.84
N PHE A 79 -8.55 25.27 19.56
CA PHE A 79 -8.74 24.34 18.44
C PHE A 79 -9.92 23.40 18.72
N LEU A 80 -10.04 22.85 19.92
CA LEU A 80 -11.17 22.00 20.31
C LEU A 80 -12.51 22.71 20.19
N ALA A 81 -12.60 23.97 20.61
CA ALA A 81 -13.81 24.77 20.44
C ALA A 81 -14.18 24.92 18.95
N THR A 82 -13.19 25.14 18.09
CA THR A 82 -13.40 25.23 16.64
C THR A 82 -13.85 23.90 16.06
N LYS A 83 -13.12 22.81 16.34
CA LYS A 83 -13.41 21.44 15.91
C LYS A 83 -14.83 21.03 16.27
N ASN A 84 -15.19 21.15 17.55
CA ASN A 84 -16.52 20.78 18.04
C ASN A 84 -17.63 21.59 17.36
N ARG A 85 -17.42 22.90 17.16
CA ARG A 85 -18.37 23.76 16.45
C ARG A 85 -18.51 23.36 14.97
N THR A 86 -17.40 23.06 14.29
CA THR A 86 -17.43 22.70 12.86
C THR A 86 -18.01 21.31 12.64
N GLU A 87 -17.66 20.34 13.48
CA GLU A 87 -18.14 18.95 13.37
C GLU A 87 -19.62 18.78 13.72
N GLN A 88 -20.20 19.72 14.48
CA GLN A 88 -21.66 19.78 14.70
C GLN A 88 -22.45 20.08 13.42
N THR A 89 -21.83 20.69 12.41
CA THR A 89 -22.50 20.97 11.15
C THR A 89 -22.37 19.75 10.23
N PRO A 90 -23.46 19.01 9.97
CA PRO A 90 -23.38 17.85 9.10
C PRO A 90 -22.98 18.27 7.68
N ILE A 91 -22.03 17.53 7.09
CA ILE A 91 -21.65 17.72 5.69
C ILE A 91 -22.81 17.22 4.82
N ASN A 92 -23.34 18.11 3.98
CA ASN A 92 -24.37 17.76 3.03
C ASN A 92 -23.74 17.32 1.70
N PHE A 93 -23.68 16.00 1.46
CA PHE A 93 -23.18 15.43 0.21
C PHE A 93 -24.19 15.51 -0.96
N ARG A 94 -25.39 16.06 -0.75
CA ARG A 94 -26.39 16.19 -1.82
C ARG A 94 -25.95 17.27 -2.80
N CYS A 95 -25.45 16.85 -3.95
CA CYS A 95 -25.25 17.73 -5.10
C CYS A 95 -26.47 17.66 -6.03
N ARG A 96 -27.16 18.80 -6.25
CA ARG A 96 -28.27 18.89 -7.22
C ARG A 96 -27.79 19.26 -8.63
N GLN A 97 -26.50 19.59 -8.78
CA GLN A 97 -25.93 19.96 -10.06
C GLN A 97 -25.48 18.70 -10.79
N PRO A 98 -25.75 18.59 -12.11
CA PRO A 98 -25.23 17.52 -12.93
C PRO A 98 -23.74 17.78 -13.20
N LEU A 99 -22.90 17.39 -12.25
CA LEU A 99 -21.46 17.53 -12.37
C LEU A 99 -20.92 16.31 -13.12
N PRO A 100 -20.05 16.48 -14.14
CA PRO A 100 -19.58 15.36 -14.97
C PRO A 100 -18.95 14.21 -14.18
N TYR A 101 -18.28 14.52 -13.07
CA TYR A 101 -17.65 13.53 -12.20
C TYR A 101 -18.64 12.73 -11.33
N ASN A 102 -19.92 13.12 -11.31
CA ASN A 102 -21.00 12.40 -10.62
C ASN A 102 -21.87 11.58 -11.58
N CYS A 103 -21.58 11.62 -12.89
CA CYS A 103 -22.27 10.81 -13.89
C CYS A 103 -21.92 9.33 -13.73
N ASP A 104 -22.71 8.48 -14.39
CA ASP A 104 -22.38 7.07 -14.55
C ASP A 104 -21.01 6.92 -15.21
N PHE A 105 -20.28 5.89 -14.77
CA PHE A 105 -19.00 5.49 -15.33
C PHE A 105 -19.21 4.99 -16.76
N ASP A 106 -18.39 5.47 -17.70
CA ASP A 106 -18.48 5.10 -19.10
C ASP A 106 -17.61 3.89 -19.45
N MET A 107 -17.96 3.19 -20.54
CA MET A 107 -17.16 2.08 -21.06
C MET A 107 -15.71 2.50 -21.40
N TRP A 108 -15.52 3.72 -21.92
CA TRP A 108 -14.19 4.22 -22.24
C TRP A 108 -13.36 4.44 -20.97
N GLU A 109 -13.99 4.92 -19.89
CA GLU A 109 -13.33 5.12 -18.59
C GLU A 109 -12.93 3.79 -17.97
N LEU A 110 -13.82 2.79 -18.04
CA LEU A 110 -13.52 1.42 -17.58
C LEU A 110 -12.31 0.84 -18.31
N LYS A 111 -12.31 0.89 -19.65
CA LYS A 111 -11.18 0.36 -20.45
C LYS A 111 -9.89 1.12 -20.18
N LYS A 112 -9.96 2.45 -20.01
CA LYS A 112 -8.78 3.27 -19.68
C LYS A 112 -8.27 3.00 -18.27
N ALA A 113 -9.15 2.84 -17.29
CA ALA A 113 -8.78 2.50 -15.92
C ALA A 113 -8.07 1.13 -15.89
N LEU A 114 -8.61 0.13 -16.59
CA LEU A 114 -8.00 -1.19 -16.70
C LEU A 114 -6.64 -1.15 -17.42
N SER A 115 -6.48 -0.34 -18.46
CA SER A 115 -5.19 -0.26 -19.18
C SER A 115 -4.09 0.44 -18.36
N LEU A 116 -4.47 1.37 -17.48
CA LEU A 116 -3.56 2.04 -16.56
C LEU A 116 -3.27 1.24 -15.28
N ALA A 117 -4.09 0.23 -14.98
CA ALA A 117 -3.94 -0.59 -13.79
C ALA A 117 -2.67 -1.46 -13.87
N LYS A 118 -1.78 -1.29 -12.89
CA LYS A 118 -0.58 -2.13 -12.75
C LYS A 118 -0.94 -3.45 -12.10
N ASN A 119 -0.25 -4.52 -12.50
CA ASN A 119 -0.38 -5.80 -11.83
C ASN A 119 0.09 -5.70 -10.38
N THR A 120 -0.85 -5.94 -9.46
CA THR A 120 -0.61 -6.13 -8.03
C THR A 120 -1.02 -7.55 -7.64
N SER A 121 -0.68 -7.97 -6.43
CA SER A 121 -1.19 -9.24 -5.89
C SER A 121 -2.72 -9.25 -5.92
N PRO A 122 -3.35 -10.40 -6.28
CA PRO A 122 -4.81 -10.52 -6.28
C PRO A 122 -5.37 -10.42 -4.85
N GLY A 123 -6.66 -10.10 -4.76
CA GLY A 123 -7.41 -10.16 -3.51
C GLY A 123 -7.68 -11.59 -3.04
N SER A 124 -8.48 -11.75 -1.99
CA SER A 124 -8.91 -13.06 -1.49
C SER A 124 -9.78 -13.84 -2.50
N ASP A 125 -10.35 -13.14 -3.49
CA ASP A 125 -11.10 -13.71 -4.61
C ASP A 125 -10.19 -14.33 -5.70
N GLY A 126 -8.88 -14.10 -5.64
CA GLY A 126 -7.93 -14.58 -6.64
C GLY A 126 -7.99 -13.86 -7.99
N ILE A 127 -8.77 -12.78 -8.12
CA ILE A 127 -8.94 -12.08 -9.40
C ILE A 127 -7.78 -11.09 -9.59
N THR A 128 -7.05 -11.22 -10.70
CA THR A 128 -5.92 -10.34 -11.03
C THR A 128 -6.33 -9.24 -12.02
N TYR A 129 -5.61 -8.12 -12.01
CA TYR A 129 -5.76 -7.09 -13.04
C TYR A 129 -5.47 -7.60 -14.46
N ASP A 130 -4.64 -8.64 -14.60
CA ASP A 130 -4.39 -9.26 -15.90
C ASP A 130 -5.63 -9.99 -16.42
N MET A 131 -6.37 -10.68 -15.56
CA MET A 131 -7.65 -11.28 -15.93
C MET A 131 -8.68 -10.22 -16.34
N LEU A 132 -8.78 -9.13 -15.57
CA LEU A 132 -9.71 -8.03 -15.86
C LEU A 132 -9.42 -7.35 -17.20
N ARG A 133 -8.14 -7.18 -17.57
CA ARG A 133 -7.73 -6.62 -18.87
C ARG A 133 -8.07 -7.52 -20.06
N HIS A 134 -8.24 -8.83 -19.86
CA HIS A 134 -8.57 -9.80 -20.91
C HIS A 134 -10.03 -10.28 -20.87
N LEU A 135 -10.89 -9.57 -20.14
CA LEU A 135 -12.33 -9.84 -20.16
C LEU A 135 -12.92 -9.62 -21.56
N SER A 136 -13.94 -10.42 -21.88
CA SER A 136 -14.75 -10.20 -23.07
C SER A 136 -15.53 -8.88 -22.98
N GLU A 137 -15.96 -8.33 -24.12
CA GLU A 137 -16.80 -7.12 -24.13
C GLU A 137 -18.09 -7.31 -23.32
N ASP A 138 -18.75 -8.46 -23.41
CA ASP A 138 -19.96 -8.77 -22.64
C ASP A 138 -19.69 -8.79 -21.12
N SER A 139 -18.53 -9.31 -20.73
CA SER A 139 -18.09 -9.28 -19.33
C SER A 139 -17.80 -7.87 -18.86
N LEU A 140 -17.20 -7.02 -19.70
CA LEU A 140 -16.95 -5.61 -19.40
C LEU A 140 -18.27 -4.83 -19.27
N VAL A 141 -19.27 -5.11 -20.11
CA VAL A 141 -20.61 -4.52 -19.98
C VAL A 141 -21.25 -4.90 -18.64
N SER A 142 -21.14 -6.16 -18.24
CA SER A 142 -21.67 -6.64 -16.95
C SER A 142 -20.95 -5.97 -15.76
N LEU A 143 -19.63 -5.81 -15.86
CA LEU A 143 -18.82 -5.14 -14.84
C LEU A 143 -19.15 -3.64 -14.75
N LEU A 144 -19.31 -2.97 -15.89
CA LEU A 144 -19.73 -1.57 -15.95
C LEU A 144 -21.10 -1.36 -15.31
N TYR A 145 -22.05 -2.24 -15.65
CA TYR A 145 -23.39 -2.22 -15.07
C TYR A 145 -23.33 -2.37 -13.54
N LEU A 146 -22.52 -3.31 -13.04
CA LEU A 146 -22.34 -3.50 -11.60
C LEU A 146 -21.82 -2.24 -10.91
N PHE A 147 -20.76 -1.61 -11.45
CA PHE A 147 -20.21 -0.38 -10.86
C PHE A 147 -21.21 0.76 -10.85
N ASN A 148 -21.90 0.99 -11.96
CA ASN A 148 -22.92 2.05 -12.04
C ASN A 148 -24.13 1.76 -11.14
N ARG A 149 -24.48 0.49 -10.95
CA ARG A 149 -25.52 0.10 -10.01
C ARG A 149 -25.11 0.42 -8.57
N ILE A 150 -23.91 0.05 -8.14
CA ILE A 150 -23.37 0.40 -6.80
C ILE A 150 -23.34 1.92 -6.63
N TRP A 151 -22.90 2.65 -7.65
CA TRP A 151 -22.83 4.12 -7.65
C TRP A 151 -24.21 4.76 -7.42
N ARG A 152 -25.23 4.32 -8.17
CA ARG A 152 -26.60 4.88 -8.10
C ARG A 152 -27.39 4.44 -6.88
N GLU A 153 -27.29 3.16 -6.50
CA GLU A 153 -28.05 2.59 -5.38
C GLU A 153 -27.41 2.92 -4.03
N HIS A 154 -26.12 3.27 -4.00
CA HIS A 154 -25.34 3.44 -2.77
C HIS A 154 -25.35 2.20 -1.86
N VAL A 155 -25.48 1.01 -2.46
CA VAL A 155 -25.48 -0.28 -1.77
C VAL A 155 -24.29 -1.10 -2.22
N PHE A 156 -23.48 -1.53 -1.26
CA PHE A 156 -22.36 -2.44 -1.50
C PHE A 156 -22.83 -3.89 -1.44
N PRO A 157 -22.23 -4.80 -2.23
CA PRO A 157 -22.44 -6.24 -2.07
C PRO A 157 -22.09 -6.68 -0.64
N SER A 158 -22.85 -7.63 -0.10
CA SER A 158 -22.49 -8.28 1.17
C SER A 158 -21.16 -9.03 1.00
N GLN A 159 -20.28 -8.90 2.01
CA GLN A 159 -19.04 -9.68 2.10
C GLN A 159 -19.31 -11.13 2.45
#